data_AF-A0A661XIG4-F1
#
_entry.id   AF-A0A661XIG4-F1
#
_cell.length_a   1.000
_cell.length_b   1.000
_cell.length_c   1.000
_cell.angle_alpha   90.00
_cell.angle_beta   90.00
_cell.angle_gamma   90.00
#
_symmetry.space_group_name_H-M   'P 1'
#
loop_
_entity.id
_entity.type
_entity.pdbx_description
1 polymer ?
#
loop_
_entity_poly.entity_id
_entity_poly.type
_entity_poly.pdbx_seq_one_letter_code
_entity_poly.pdbx_strand_id
1 'polypeptide(L)' 'MPRIDLSVEQAVSYMRKDVISGIAGKTTGWHLATCGGYALGWMKQTSRHLKNYFPTNLRIRKRQ' A
#
# COMPACT_ATOMS: atom_id res chain seq x y z
N MET A 1 -11.62 1.57 -10.87
CA MET A 1 -10.57 0.70 -10.27
C MET A 1 -10.82 0.56 -8.78
N PRO A 2 -10.61 -0.63 -8.19
CA PRO A 2 -10.78 -0.82 -6.76
C PRO A 2 -9.73 -0.01 -5.99
N ARG A 3 -10.19 0.68 -4.94
CA ARG A 3 -9.36 1.50 -4.05
C ARG A 3 -9.29 0.83 -2.70
N ILE A 4 -8.13 0.94 -2.06
CA ILE A 4 -7.95 0.47 -0.69
C ILE A 4 -7.50 1.68 0.11
N ASP A 5 -8.35 2.06 1.06
CA ASP A 5 -8.04 3.14 1.97
C ASP A 5 -7.21 2.59 3.14
N LEU A 6 -6.00 3.11 3.25
CA LEU A 6 -5.03 2.76 4.27
C LEU A 6 -5.17 3.70 5.45
N SER A 7 -5.02 3.15 6.66
CA SER A 7 -4.77 3.99 7.83
C SER A 7 -3.44 4.72 7.67
N VAL A 8 -3.21 5.75 8.50
CA VAL A 8 -1.95 6.49 8.51
C VAL A 8 -0.75 5.57 8.75
N GLU A 9 -0.88 4.60 9.67
CA GLU A 9 0.16 3.62 9.97
C GLU A 9 0.44 2.71 8.78
N GLN A 10 -0.61 2.25 8.10
CA GLN A 10 -0.50 1.42 6.90
C GLN A 10 0.11 2.22 5.73
N ALA A 11 -0.23 3.49 5.58
CA ALA A 11 0.34 4.39 4.57
C ALA A 11 1.84 4.62 4.79
N VAL A 12 2.27 4.78 6.04
CA VAL A 12 3.69 4.88 6.41
C VAL A 12 4.42 3.58 6.05
N SER A 13 3.87 2.42 6.41
CA SER A 13 4.42 1.11 6.03
C SER A 13 4.46 0.92 4.51
N TYR A 14 3.43 1.38 3.80
CA TYR A 14 3.37 1.40 2.34
C TYR A 14 4.51 2.24 1.75
N MET A 15 4.72 3.47 2.22
CA MET A 15 5.79 4.34 1.70
C MET A 15 7.20 3.81 2.03
N ARG A 16 7.35 3.01 3.10
CA ARG A 16 8.60 2.31 3.44
C ARG A 16 8.80 1.01 2.67
N LYS A 17 7.74 0.48 2.05
CA LYS A 17 7.69 -0.89 1.49
C LYS A 17 7.89 -1.96 2.58
N ASP A 18 7.37 -1.69 3.77
CA ASP A 18 7.28 -2.67 4.85
C ASP A 18 6.07 -3.60 4.63
N VAL A 19 5.96 -4.64 5.45
CA VAL A 19 4.80 -5.54 5.45
C VAL A 19 3.58 -4.77 5.96
N ILE A 20 2.52 -4.74 5.16
CA ILE A 20 1.25 -4.12 5.53
C ILE A 20 0.29 -5.24 5.93
N SER A 21 -0.08 -5.27 7.21
CA SER A 21 -1.07 -6.20 7.76
C SER A 21 -2.46 -5.58 7.82
N GLY A 22 -3.49 -6.42 7.90
CA GLY A 22 -4.85 -5.96 8.17
C GLY A 22 -5.53 -5.18 7.03
N ILE A 23 -5.13 -5.41 5.77
CA ILE A 23 -5.82 -4.79 4.63
C ILE A 23 -7.20 -5.45 4.42
N ALA A 24 -8.26 -4.67 4.57
CA ALA A 24 -9.62 -5.06 4.21
C ALA A 24 -9.85 -4.88 2.70
N GLY A 25 -10.52 -5.85 2.06
CA GLY A 25 -10.73 -5.86 0.59
C GLY A 25 -9.75 -6.80 -0.12
N LYS A 26 -10.06 -8.11 -0.08
CA LYS A 26 -9.22 -9.20 -0.63
C LYS A 26 -9.46 -9.48 -2.11
N THR A 27 -9.94 -8.51 -2.89
CA THR A 27 -10.07 -8.73 -4.34
C THR A 27 -8.67 -8.87 -4.94
N THR A 28 -8.48 -9.86 -5.81
CA THR A 28 -7.22 -10.03 -6.52
C THR A 28 -7.11 -8.98 -7.62
N GLY A 29 -5.89 -8.54 -7.93
CA GLY A 29 -5.61 -7.59 -9.00
C GLY A 29 -4.99 -6.28 -8.53
N TRP A 30 -5.07 -5.26 -9.39
CA TRP A 30 -4.48 -3.94 -9.16
C TRP A 30 -5.41 -3.04 -8.35
N HIS A 31 -4.85 -2.40 -7.33
CA HIS A 31 -5.56 -1.52 -6.42
C HIS A 31 -4.81 -0.20 -6.29
N LEU A 32 -5.57 0.90 -6.22
CA LEU A 32 -5.03 2.20 -5.85
C LEU A 32 -5.00 2.30 -4.33
N ALA A 33 -3.83 2.47 -3.74
CA ALA A 33 -3.68 2.79 -2.32
C ALA A 33 -4.03 4.26 -2.08
N THR A 34 -4.97 4.51 -1.16
CA THR A 34 -5.33 5.86 -0.71
C THR A 34 -5.10 6.00 0.78
N CYS A 35 -4.96 7.23 1.27
CA CYS A 35 -4.96 7.53 2.70
C CYS A 35 -5.61 8.91 2.87
N GLY A 36 -6.71 8.98 3.62
CA GLY A 36 -7.41 10.25 3.86
C GLY A 36 -7.89 10.94 2.58
N GLY A 37 -8.27 10.16 1.56
CA GLY A 37 -8.70 10.68 0.26
C GLY A 37 -7.58 10.99 -0.74
N TYR A 38 -6.31 10.91 -0.35
CA TYR A 38 -5.16 11.14 -1.23
C TYR A 38 -4.64 9.84 -1.84
N ALA A 39 -4.30 9.86 -3.13
CA ALA A 39 -3.70 8.72 -3.82
C ALA A 39 -2.21 8.62 -3.51
N LEU A 40 -1.77 7.46 -3.01
CA LEU A 40 -0.36 7.19 -2.67
C LEU A 40 0.37 6.43 -3.78
N GLY A 41 -0.32 5.52 -4.47
CA GLY A 41 0.24 4.75 -5.57
C GLY A 41 -0.42 3.40 -5.77
N TRP A 42 0.25 2.54 -6.54
CA TRP A 42 -0.29 1.25 -6.95
C TRP A 42 0.21 0.08 -6.11
N MET A 43 -0.72 -0.84 -5.85
CA MET A 43 -0.39 -2.16 -5.31
C MET A 43 -1.14 -3.25 -6.06
N LYS A 44 -0.54 -4.44 -6.06
CA LYS A 44 -1.13 -5.62 -6.69
C LYS A 44 -1.36 -6.69 -5.63
N GLN A 45 -2.63 -6.99 -5.39
CA GLN A 45 -3.03 -8.09 -4.52
C GLN A 45 -3.06 -9.37 -5.36
N THR A 46 -2.27 -10.37 -4.96
CA THR A 46 -2.43 -11.74 -5.44
C THR A 46 -3.19 -12.56 -4.39
N SER A 47 -3.53 -13.81 -4.71
CA SER A 47 -4.16 -14.73 -3.76
C SER A 47 -3.34 -14.96 -2.48
N ARG A 48 -2.03 -14.69 -2.52
CA ARG A 48 -1.10 -14.99 -1.41
C ARG A 48 -0.36 -13.77 -0.86
N HIS A 49 -0.11 -12.75 -1.69
CA HIS A 49 0.77 -11.64 -1.33
C HIS A 49 0.26 -10.31 -1.88
N LEU A 50 0.47 -9.25 -1.12
CA LEU A 50 0.38 -7.89 -1.61
C LEU A 50 1.74 -7.44 -2.12
N LYS A 51 1.82 -7.02 -3.38
CA LYS A 51 3.00 -6.35 -3.93
C LYS A 51 2.79 -4.85 -3.94
N ASN A 52 3.67 -4.14 -3.27
CA ASN A 52 3.71 -2.68 -3.24
C ASN A 52 4.65 -2.16 -4.36
N TYR A 53 4.10 -1.34 -5.27
CA TYR A 53 4.81 -0.75 -6.41
C TYR A 53 5.22 0.71 -6.18
N PHE A 54 5.33 1.14 -4.92
CA PHE A 54 5.80 2.48 -4.58
C PHE A 54 7.26 2.68 -5.05
N PRO A 55 7.56 3.79 -5.76
CA PRO A 55 8.87 4.04 -6.36
C PRO A 55 10.00 4.00 -5.33
N THR A 56 11.10 3.30 -5.65
CA THR A 56 12.21 3.08 -4.72
C THR A 56 12.86 4.39 -4.26
N ASN A 57 13.00 5.36 -5.16
CA ASN A 57 13.59 6.68 -4.92
C ASN A 57 12.70 7.60 -4.07
N LEU A 58 11.41 7.29 -3.93
CA LEU A 58 10.47 8.07 -3.12
C LEU A 58 10.23 7.47 -1.73
N ARG A 59 10.86 6.33 -1.42
CA ARG A 59 10.68 5.67 -0.13
C ARG A 59 11.18 6.56 1.00
N ILE A 60 10.36 6.67 2.04
CA ILE A 60 10.75 7.38 3.26
C ILE A 60 11.76 6.54 4.05
N ARG A 61 12.64 7.21 4.83
CA ARG A 61 13.69 6.53 5.60
C ARG A 61 13.09 5.52 6.59
N LYS A 62 13.76 4.37 6.72
CA LYS A 62 13.44 3.35 7.74
C LYS A 62 13.72 3.92 9.14
N ARG A 63 12.98 3.45 10.15
CA ARG A 63 13.34 3.73 11.55
C ARG A 63 14.77 3.22 11.78
N GLN A 64 15.63 4.08 12.31
CA GLN A 64 16.94 3.68 12.87
C GLN A 64 16.73 2.84 14.12
#